data_AF-A0A7R9QBJ0-F1
#
_entry.id   AF-A0A7R9QBJ0-F1
#
_cell.length_a   1.000
_cell.length_b   1.000
_cell.length_c   1.000
_cell.angle_alpha   90.00
_cell.angle_beta   90.00
_cell.angle_gamma   90.00
#
_symmetry.space_group_name_H-M   'P 1'
#
loop_
_entity.id
_entity.type
_entity.pdbx_description
1 polymer ?
#
loop_
_entity_poly.entity_id
_entity_poly.type
_entity_poly.pdbx_seq_one_letter_code
_entity_poly.pdbx_strand_id
1 'polypeptide(L)'
;MSRGGRSGAKKRGDNTLTFSLESIGLTRGDALPPPTLVPPLNYPSIDAKALALHDNDVDNYLLTLKQELRQSLTTSKYYISAPKERPHIERYSDKYENIANETPINDNDIQIDSRIFATELLPKRPKSKTKTQTKSTKDLDQRLDKLIEDEKEDKSDDQKSEDEADNASDAEKVEDVEDIEEGTDYTFSYFDNGEDYLDESDDNMDEGPTY
;
A
#
# COMPACT_ATOMS: atom_id res chain seq x y z
N MET A 1 35.44 -22.66 -79.89
CA MET A 1 34.85 -22.23 -78.60
C MET A 1 35.71 -22.77 -77.47
N SER A 2 36.49 -21.94 -76.77
CA SER A 2 37.14 -22.35 -75.52
C SER A 2 37.09 -21.14 -74.59
N ARG A 3 36.26 -21.24 -73.55
CA ARG A 3 35.97 -20.17 -72.61
C ARG A 3 37.07 -20.10 -71.56
N GLY A 4 37.47 -18.88 -71.23
CA GLY A 4 38.58 -18.53 -70.36
C GLY A 4 38.55 -19.20 -68.99
N GLY A 5 39.73 -19.68 -68.58
CA GLY A 5 40.04 -20.00 -67.19
C GLY A 5 40.26 -18.70 -66.42
N ARG A 6 39.26 -18.28 -65.63
CA ARG A 6 39.47 -17.35 -64.54
C ARG A 6 40.35 -18.04 -63.50
N SER A 7 41.62 -17.67 -63.46
CA SER A 7 42.52 -17.95 -62.34
C SER A 7 41.89 -17.38 -61.07
N GLY A 8 41.38 -18.27 -60.21
CA GLY A 8 40.88 -17.90 -58.89
C GLY A 8 42.01 -17.24 -58.10
N ALA A 9 41.80 -15.96 -57.78
CA ALA A 9 42.66 -15.21 -56.87
C ALA A 9 42.66 -15.91 -55.51
N LYS A 10 43.72 -16.67 -55.23
CA LYS A 10 43.97 -17.26 -53.94
C LYS A 10 44.34 -16.11 -52.99
N LYS A 11 43.35 -15.56 -52.29
CA LYS A 11 43.56 -14.63 -51.17
C LYS A 11 44.41 -15.34 -50.11
N ARG A 12 45.73 -15.17 -50.18
CA ARG A 12 46.63 -15.39 -49.06
C ARG A 12 46.44 -14.18 -48.15
N GLY A 13 45.69 -14.36 -47.07
CA GLY A 13 45.60 -13.35 -46.01
C GLY A 13 46.95 -13.28 -45.31
N ASP A 14 47.67 -12.18 -45.51
CA ASP A 14 48.82 -11.78 -44.70
C ASP A 14 48.33 -11.45 -43.29
N ASN A 15 48.36 -12.44 -42.39
CA ASN A 15 48.32 -12.22 -40.95
C ASN A 15 49.76 -12.25 -40.43
N THR A 16 50.52 -11.18 -40.66
CA THR A 16 51.83 -11.01 -40.01
C THR A 16 51.60 -10.46 -38.60
N LEU A 17 51.75 -11.32 -37.60
CA LEU A 17 51.71 -10.92 -36.19
C LEU A 17 52.87 -9.94 -35.90
N THR A 18 52.63 -8.92 -35.08
CA THR A 18 53.61 -7.86 -34.78
C THR A 18 54.74 -8.31 -33.84
N PHE A 19 54.71 -9.58 -33.40
CA PHE A 19 55.67 -10.17 -32.46
C PHE A 19 56.16 -11.53 -32.98
N SER A 20 57.32 -11.97 -32.49
CA SER A 20 57.93 -13.25 -32.87
C SER A 20 57.25 -14.43 -32.18
N LEU A 21 56.64 -15.34 -32.95
CA LEU A 21 56.06 -16.60 -32.44
C LEU A 21 57.10 -17.50 -31.75
N GLU A 22 58.33 -17.49 -32.25
CA GLU A 22 59.43 -18.29 -31.71
C GLU A 22 59.76 -17.90 -30.27
N SER A 23 59.61 -16.62 -29.92
CA SER A 23 59.82 -16.14 -28.55
C SER A 23 58.78 -16.63 -27.55
N ILE A 24 57.59 -17.03 -28.05
CA ILE A 24 56.50 -17.63 -27.26
C ILE A 24 56.62 -19.17 -27.27
N GLY A 25 57.61 -19.72 -27.97
CA GLY A 25 57.84 -21.16 -28.09
C GLY A 25 57.04 -21.84 -29.20
N LEU A 26 56.41 -21.08 -30.10
CA LEU A 26 55.72 -21.61 -31.27
C LEU A 26 56.65 -21.58 -32.48
N THR A 27 56.97 -22.76 -33.00
CA THR A 27 57.83 -22.91 -34.17
C THR A 27 57.02 -22.99 -35.45
N ARG A 28 57.69 -22.82 -36.59
CA ARG A 28 57.07 -22.91 -37.92
C ARG A 28 56.55 -24.32 -38.16
N GLY A 29 55.24 -24.51 -38.06
CA GLY A 29 54.58 -25.81 -38.21
C GLY A 29 53.75 -26.21 -37.00
N ASP A 30 53.91 -25.53 -35.86
CA ASP A 30 53.07 -25.75 -34.68
C ASP A 30 51.64 -25.25 -34.94
N ALA A 31 50.68 -26.03 -34.45
CA ALA A 31 49.27 -25.73 -34.59
C ALA A 31 48.88 -24.57 -33.66
N LEU A 32 48.49 -23.45 -34.26
CA LEU A 32 47.90 -22.34 -33.51
C LEU A 32 46.53 -22.74 -32.96
N PRO A 33 46.15 -22.25 -31.77
CA PRO A 33 44.81 -22.50 -31.25
C PRO A 33 43.76 -22.00 -32.24
N PRO A 34 42.66 -22.75 -32.44
CA PRO A 34 41.61 -22.34 -33.36
C PRO A 34 40.96 -21.04 -32.90
N PRO A 35 40.52 -20.17 -33.84
CA PRO A 35 39.80 -18.96 -33.48
C PRO A 35 38.45 -19.33 -32.84
N THR A 36 38.12 -18.71 -31.71
CA THR A 36 36.81 -18.87 -31.07
C THR A 36 35.77 -18.06 -31.85
N LEU A 37 34.75 -18.74 -32.40
CA LEU A 37 33.69 -18.11 -33.20
C LEU A 37 32.53 -17.57 -32.36
N VAL A 38 32.35 -18.15 -31.17
CA VAL A 38 31.24 -17.87 -30.26
C VAL A 38 31.82 -17.65 -28.87
N PRO A 39 31.35 -16.65 -28.10
CA PRO A 39 31.76 -16.48 -26.72
C PRO A 39 31.38 -17.74 -25.90
N PRO A 40 32.13 -18.06 -24.83
CA PRO A 40 31.78 -19.17 -23.97
C PRO A 40 30.38 -18.96 -23.36
N LEU A 41 29.68 -20.06 -23.08
CA LEU A 41 28.37 -20.01 -22.43
C LEU A 41 28.51 -19.43 -21.02
N ASN A 42 27.51 -18.65 -20.58
CA ASN A 42 27.45 -18.12 -19.22
C ASN A 42 27.46 -19.23 -18.15
N TYR A 43 26.93 -20.39 -18.49
CA TYR A 43 26.86 -21.58 -17.64
C TYR A 43 27.50 -22.77 -18.35
N PRO A 44 28.83 -22.99 -18.19
CA PRO A 44 29.47 -24.20 -18.69
C PRO A 44 28.93 -25.44 -17.95
N SER A 45 28.94 -26.59 -18.63
CA SER A 45 28.58 -27.86 -17.99
C SER A 45 29.65 -28.23 -16.95
N ILE A 46 29.23 -28.58 -15.75
CA ILE A 46 30.11 -28.96 -14.63
C ILE A 46 29.97 -30.47 -14.42
N ASP A 47 31.10 -31.18 -14.35
CA ASP A 47 31.10 -32.65 -14.18
C ASP A 47 30.58 -33.10 -12.82
N ALA A 48 30.89 -32.34 -11.76
CA ALA A 48 30.48 -32.62 -10.39
C ALA A 48 29.19 -31.88 -10.02
N LYS A 49 28.17 -32.63 -9.59
CA LYS A 49 26.93 -32.07 -9.03
C LYS A 49 27.06 -31.87 -7.52
N ALA A 50 26.26 -30.97 -6.98
CA ALA A 50 26.16 -30.79 -5.53
C ALA A 50 25.67 -32.07 -4.83
N LEU A 51 26.07 -32.26 -3.58
CA LEU A 51 25.64 -33.40 -2.77
C LEU A 51 24.14 -33.31 -2.47
N ALA A 52 23.47 -34.46 -2.44
CA ALA A 52 22.07 -34.53 -2.02
C ALA A 52 21.92 -34.11 -0.55
N LEU A 53 20.80 -33.48 -0.23
CA LEU A 53 20.48 -33.11 1.15
C LEU A 53 20.16 -34.37 1.96
N HIS A 54 20.43 -34.32 3.27
CA HIS A 54 20.09 -35.40 4.19
C HIS A 54 18.65 -35.24 4.70
N ASP A 55 17.85 -36.29 4.60
CA ASP A 55 16.48 -36.34 5.11
C ASP A 55 16.47 -36.91 6.54
N ASN A 56 17.12 -36.23 7.48
CA ASN A 56 17.09 -36.60 8.89
C ASN A 56 15.99 -35.84 9.64
N ASP A 57 15.36 -36.46 10.63
CA ASP A 57 14.35 -35.81 11.48
C ASP A 57 14.91 -34.57 12.20
N VAL A 58 16.18 -34.61 12.61
CA VAL A 58 16.88 -33.48 13.26
C VAL A 58 17.00 -32.29 12.30
N ASP A 59 17.38 -32.54 11.05
CA ASP A 59 17.55 -31.49 10.05
C ASP A 59 16.21 -30.87 9.67
N ASN A 60 15.16 -31.68 9.60
CA ASN A 60 13.78 -31.23 9.39
C ASN A 60 13.28 -30.37 10.57
N TYR A 61 13.55 -30.77 11.81
CA TYR A 61 13.22 -29.96 12.99
C TYR A 61 13.96 -28.62 13.02
N LEU A 62 15.24 -28.60 12.66
CA LEU A 62 16.01 -27.36 12.56
C LEU A 62 15.48 -26.46 11.43
N LEU A 63 15.04 -27.05 10.31
CA LEU A 63 14.40 -26.31 9.22
C LEU A 63 13.10 -25.65 9.66
N THR A 64 12.22 -26.36 10.38
CA THR A 64 10.96 -25.78 10.89
C THR A 64 11.25 -24.67 11.90
N LEU A 65 12.18 -24.91 12.84
CA LEU A 65 12.59 -23.92 13.83
C LEU A 65 13.16 -22.65 13.15
N LYS A 66 13.96 -22.81 12.09
CA LYS A 66 14.47 -21.68 11.31
C LYS A 66 13.35 -20.88 10.65
N GLN A 67 12.30 -21.52 10.16
CA GLN A 67 11.15 -20.84 9.56
C GLN A 67 10.36 -20.08 10.63
N GLU A 68 10.11 -20.68 11.78
CA GLU A 68 9.43 -20.05 12.91
C GLU A 68 10.22 -18.85 13.45
N LEU A 69 11.54 -18.99 13.61
CA LEU A 69 12.39 -17.88 14.04
C LEU A 69 12.34 -16.72 13.05
N ARG A 70 12.32 -16.99 11.74
CA ARG A 70 12.17 -15.94 10.74
C ARG A 70 10.85 -15.20 10.93
N GLN A 71 9.74 -15.93 11.09
CA GLN A 71 8.43 -15.33 11.31
C GLN A 71 8.42 -14.48 12.60
N SER A 72 8.87 -15.08 13.71
CA SER A 72 8.97 -14.42 15.01
C SER A 72 9.78 -13.13 14.95
N LEU A 73 10.95 -13.16 14.29
CA LEU A 73 11.78 -11.98 14.11
C LEU A 73 11.10 -10.92 13.25
N THR A 74 10.42 -11.29 12.15
CA THR A 74 9.72 -10.32 11.29
C THR A 74 8.49 -9.70 11.95
N THR A 75 7.83 -10.41 12.86
CA THR A 75 6.68 -9.90 13.63
C THR A 75 7.09 -9.18 14.91
N SER A 76 8.37 -9.29 15.29
CA SER A 76 8.87 -8.69 16.52
C SER A 76 8.90 -7.17 16.42
N LYS A 77 8.69 -6.50 17.56
CA LYS A 77 8.79 -5.04 17.69
C LYS A 77 10.16 -4.48 17.30
N TYR A 78 11.20 -5.32 17.28
CA TYR A 78 12.57 -4.94 16.92
C TYR A 78 12.84 -5.01 15.41
N TYR A 79 11.87 -5.47 14.60
CA TYR A 79 12.00 -5.50 13.15
C TYR A 79 11.75 -4.11 12.56
N ILE A 80 12.82 -3.39 12.27
CA ILE A 80 12.76 -2.08 11.64
C ILE A 80 12.58 -2.26 10.14
N SER A 81 11.38 -1.99 9.64
CA SER A 81 11.09 -1.98 8.21
C SER A 81 11.47 -0.64 7.58
N ALA A 82 11.89 -0.66 6.32
CA ALA A 82 12.16 0.57 5.58
C ALA A 82 10.88 1.41 5.46
N PRO A 83 10.98 2.76 5.53
CA PRO A 83 9.81 3.62 5.38
C PRO A 83 9.19 3.39 4.00
N LYS A 84 7.89 3.11 3.97
CA LYS A 84 7.14 3.02 2.71
C LYS A 84 7.04 4.42 2.09
N GLU A 85 7.33 4.52 0.80
CA GLU A 85 7.07 5.75 0.05
C GLU A 85 5.56 6.03 0.06
N ARG A 86 5.19 7.31 0.22
CA ARG A 86 3.78 7.69 0.18
C ARG A 86 3.26 7.54 -1.25
N PRO A 87 2.09 6.91 -1.44
CA PRO A 87 1.48 6.85 -2.76
C PRO A 87 1.17 8.27 -3.27
N HIS A 88 1.12 8.43 -4.59
CA HIS A 88 0.79 9.72 -5.21
C HIS A 88 -0.64 10.21 -4.91
N ILE A 89 -1.54 9.28 -4.57
CA ILE A 89 -2.96 9.57 -4.30
C ILE A 89 -3.24 9.21 -2.86
N GLU A 90 -3.78 10.17 -2.10
CA GLU A 90 -4.27 9.94 -0.75
C GLU A 90 -5.64 9.26 -0.81
N ARG A 91 -5.79 8.13 -0.12
CA ARG A 91 -7.05 7.39 -0.07
C ARG A 91 -7.57 7.35 1.36
N TYR A 92 -8.89 7.39 1.51
CA TYR A 92 -9.50 7.27 2.84
C TYR A 92 -9.19 5.93 3.51
N SER A 93 -8.96 4.86 2.73
CA SER A 93 -8.54 3.54 3.20
C SER A 93 -7.24 3.58 4.02
N ASP A 94 -6.34 4.51 3.71
CA ASP A 94 -5.02 4.62 4.33
C ASP A 94 -5.14 4.89 5.84
N LYS A 95 -6.25 5.52 6.28
CA LYS A 95 -6.54 5.73 7.70
C LYS A 95 -6.60 4.42 8.49
N TYR A 96 -7.19 3.38 7.91
CA TYR A 96 -7.34 2.09 8.59
C TYR A 96 -6.10 1.21 8.43
N GLU A 97 -5.38 1.33 7.31
CA GLU A 97 -4.11 0.61 7.10
C GLU A 97 -3.04 1.04 8.10
N ASN A 98 -2.95 2.34 8.41
CA ASN A 98 -1.95 2.83 9.38
C ASN A 98 -2.23 2.27 10.78
N ILE A 99 -3.49 2.28 11.23
CA ILE A 99 -3.89 1.73 12.53
C ILE A 99 -3.60 0.23 12.63
N ALA A 100 -3.83 -0.52 11.56
CA ALA A 100 -3.58 -1.96 11.55
C ALA A 100 -2.08 -2.33 11.56
N ASN A 101 -1.24 -1.50 10.94
CA ASN A 101 0.21 -1.73 10.83
C ASN A 101 1.04 -1.14 11.97
N GLU A 102 0.45 -0.25 12.78
CA GLU A 102 1.10 0.30 13.97
C GLU A 102 1.24 -0.78 15.05
N THR A 103 2.41 -1.41 15.11
CA THR A 103 2.79 -2.15 16.32
C THR A 103 3.13 -1.12 17.41
N PRO A 104 2.44 -1.12 18.57
CA PRO A 104 2.72 -0.15 19.62
C PRO A 104 4.08 -0.49 20.23
N ILE A 105 5.10 0.25 19.78
CA ILE A 105 6.37 0.36 20.49
C ILE A 105 6.09 1.31 21.65
N ASN A 106 5.93 0.76 22.86
CA ASN A 106 5.90 1.60 24.04
C ASN A 106 7.32 2.16 24.23
N ASP A 107 7.48 3.48 24.19
CA ASP A 107 8.77 4.16 24.41
C ASP A 107 9.44 3.75 25.75
N ASN A 108 8.66 3.24 26.71
CA ASN A 108 9.15 2.76 28.00
C ASN A 108 9.82 1.38 27.95
N ASP A 109 9.57 0.57 26.89
CA ASP A 109 10.15 -0.76 26.75
C ASP A 109 11.60 -0.69 26.23
N ILE A 110 11.96 0.39 25.54
CA ILE A 110 13.30 0.60 25.00
C ILE A 110 14.13 1.41 26.02
N GLN A 111 14.83 0.70 26.91
CA GLN A 111 15.84 1.32 27.76
C GLN A 111 17.08 1.68 26.95
N ILE A 112 17.04 2.82 26.26
CA ILE A 112 18.22 3.38 25.59
C ILE A 112 19.09 4.04 26.66
N ASP A 113 20.32 3.55 26.84
CA ASP A 113 21.30 4.27 27.66
C ASP A 113 21.71 5.57 26.96
N SER A 114 21.11 6.66 27.42
CA SER A 114 21.29 8.01 26.87
C SER A 114 22.76 8.49 26.85
N ARG A 115 23.66 7.81 27.56
CA ARG A 115 25.09 8.16 27.62
C ARG A 115 25.87 7.66 26.41
N ILE A 116 25.35 6.64 25.72
CA ILE A 116 26.04 5.97 24.59
C ILE A 116 25.80 6.74 23.29
N PHE A 117 24.69 7.47 23.18
CA PHE A 117 24.27 8.16 21.96
C PHE A 117 24.44 9.67 22.08
N ALA A 118 24.79 10.31 20.97
CA ALA A 118 24.77 11.77 20.88
C ALA A 118 23.35 12.29 21.16
N THR A 119 23.25 13.44 21.81
CA THR A 119 21.99 14.04 22.24
C THR A 119 21.02 14.33 21.10
N GLU A 120 21.53 14.45 19.88
CA GLU A 120 20.75 14.65 18.65
C GLU A 120 19.98 13.41 18.19
N LEU A 121 20.45 12.21 18.56
CA LEU A 121 19.83 10.94 18.19
C LEU A 121 18.76 10.48 19.16
N LEU A 122 18.65 11.15 20.32
CA LEU A 122 17.66 10.80 21.33
C LEU A 122 16.28 11.34 20.95
N PRO A 123 15.21 10.55 21.13
CA PRO A 123 13.86 10.99 20.81
C PRO A 123 13.50 12.24 21.64
N LYS A 124 13.22 13.35 20.95
CA LYS A 124 12.72 14.57 21.59
C LYS A 124 11.30 14.32 22.05
N ARG A 125 11.13 14.09 23.37
CA ARG A 125 9.79 13.95 23.96
C ARG A 125 8.95 15.18 23.60
N PRO A 126 7.74 15.01 23.03
CA PRO A 126 6.89 16.15 22.75
C PRO A 126 6.60 16.86 24.06
N LYS A 127 6.85 18.16 24.12
CA LYS A 127 6.43 18.97 25.27
C LYS A 127 4.92 18.84 25.33
N SER A 128 4.41 18.22 26.41
CA SER A 128 2.98 18.18 26.70
C SER A 128 2.44 19.59 26.51
N LYS A 129 1.57 19.77 25.51
CA LYS A 129 0.79 20.99 25.42
C LYS A 129 -0.04 20.99 26.68
N THR A 130 0.36 21.81 27.66
CA THR A 130 -0.46 22.12 28.82
C THR A 130 -1.84 22.43 28.28
N LYS A 131 -2.81 21.55 28.54
CA LYS A 131 -4.21 21.80 28.25
C LYS A 131 -4.50 23.15 28.91
N THR A 132 -4.72 24.18 28.11
CA THR A 132 -5.42 25.37 28.60
C THR A 132 -6.67 24.83 29.23
N GLN A 133 -6.78 25.02 30.55
CA GLN A 133 -7.90 24.53 31.34
C GLN A 133 -9.18 24.90 30.59
N THR A 134 -9.89 23.88 30.10
CA THR A 134 -11.29 24.04 29.74
C THR A 134 -11.94 24.62 30.98
N LYS A 135 -12.48 25.84 30.88
CA LYS A 135 -13.25 26.46 31.94
C LYS A 135 -14.20 25.39 32.48
N SER A 136 -14.15 25.20 33.79
CA SER A 136 -14.83 24.10 34.44
C SER A 136 -16.33 24.15 34.11
N THR A 137 -17.02 23.02 34.09
CA THR A 137 -18.48 22.97 33.85
C THR A 137 -19.24 23.93 34.77
N LYS A 138 -18.71 24.19 35.96
CA LYS A 138 -19.21 25.19 36.92
C LYS A 138 -19.28 26.61 36.36
N ASP A 139 -18.37 27.00 35.46
CA ASP A 139 -18.38 28.31 34.81
C ASP A 139 -19.45 28.42 33.72
N LEU A 140 -19.87 27.27 33.15
CA LEU A 140 -20.97 27.20 32.19
C LEU A 140 -22.31 27.22 32.92
N ASP A 141 -22.44 26.47 34.02
CA ASP A 141 -23.64 26.44 34.86
C ASP A 141 -23.96 27.85 35.41
N GLN A 142 -22.95 28.57 35.91
CA GLN A 142 -23.10 29.96 36.37
C GLN A 142 -23.45 30.96 35.27
N ARG A 143 -23.12 30.66 34.00
CA ARG A 143 -23.51 31.50 32.86
C ARG A 143 -24.93 31.21 32.42
N LEU A 144 -25.35 29.95 32.48
CA LEU A 144 -26.72 29.51 32.24
C LEU A 144 -27.68 30.11 33.28
N ASP A 145 -27.33 30.06 34.56
CA ASP A 145 -28.17 30.62 35.63
C ASP A 145 -28.39 32.13 35.46
N LYS A 146 -27.35 32.88 35.06
CA LYS A 146 -27.46 34.32 34.77
C LYS A 146 -28.35 34.63 33.57
N LEU A 147 -28.21 33.87 32.49
CA LEU A 147 -29.08 34.01 31.31
C LEU A 147 -30.56 33.71 31.63
N ILE A 148 -30.81 32.75 32.55
CA ILE A 148 -32.16 32.42 33.02
C ILE A 148 -32.73 33.53 33.92
N GLU A 149 -31.89 34.22 34.71
CA GLU A 149 -32.30 35.38 35.50
C GLU A 149 -32.61 36.58 34.60
N ASP A 150 -31.76 36.88 33.62
CA ASP A 150 -31.97 37.96 32.65
C ASP A 150 -33.26 37.73 31.83
N GLU A 151 -33.55 36.49 31.38
CA GLU A 151 -34.81 36.14 30.69
C GLU A 151 -36.07 36.28 31.57
N LYS A 152 -35.93 36.18 32.91
CA LYS A 152 -37.06 36.35 33.83
C LYS A 152 -37.35 37.82 34.10
N GLU A 153 -36.35 38.68 34.05
CA GLU A 153 -36.53 40.13 34.20
C GLU A 153 -37.15 40.74 32.92
N ASP A 154 -36.77 40.24 31.74
CA ASP A 154 -37.25 40.72 30.42
C ASP A 154 -38.71 40.35 30.08
N LYS A 155 -39.40 39.52 30.88
CA LYS A 155 -40.84 39.22 30.68
C LYS A 155 -41.79 40.20 31.36
N SER A 156 -41.29 41.28 31.95
CA SER A 156 -42.09 42.23 32.73
C SER A 156 -42.23 43.63 32.13
N ASP A 157 -41.63 43.92 30.97
CA ASP A 157 -41.75 45.26 30.36
C ASP A 157 -41.99 45.24 28.84
N ASP A 158 -43.16 45.78 28.51
CA ASP A 158 -43.60 46.46 27.30
C ASP A 158 -43.70 45.76 25.91
N GLN A 159 -44.97 45.61 25.50
CA GLN A 159 -45.41 45.72 24.11
C GLN A 159 -45.39 47.20 23.66
N LYS A 160 -44.59 47.57 22.64
CA LYS A 160 -45.09 48.31 21.44
C LYS A 160 -44.03 48.65 20.39
N SER A 161 -44.54 48.69 19.16
CA SER A 161 -44.09 49.32 17.90
C SER A 161 -43.09 48.58 16.99
N GLU A 162 -43.70 47.92 15.99
CA GLU A 162 -43.36 47.86 14.55
C GLU A 162 -42.30 48.87 14.06
N ASP A 163 -41.26 48.40 13.37
CA ASP A 163 -41.19 48.31 11.91
C ASP A 163 -39.73 48.02 11.49
N GLU A 164 -39.44 46.83 10.97
CA GLU A 164 -38.33 46.63 10.01
C GLU A 164 -38.57 45.34 9.21
N ALA A 165 -39.12 45.53 8.01
CA ALA A 165 -39.18 44.54 6.95
C ALA A 165 -37.98 44.72 6.01
N ASP A 166 -37.07 43.74 5.93
CA ASP A 166 -36.85 42.93 4.71
C ASP A 166 -35.65 41.96 4.85
N ASN A 167 -35.98 40.76 5.34
CA ASN A 167 -35.83 39.43 4.70
C ASN A 167 -34.52 38.94 4.03
N ALA A 168 -33.99 37.82 4.57
CA ALA A 168 -33.73 36.54 3.89
C ALA A 168 -33.14 35.54 4.92
N SER A 169 -33.96 34.89 5.75
CA SER A 169 -34.51 33.53 5.55
C SER A 169 -33.45 32.46 5.25
N ASP A 170 -33.00 31.76 6.29
CA ASP A 170 -32.87 30.29 6.30
C ASP A 170 -32.74 29.82 7.75
N ALA A 171 -33.88 29.68 8.43
CA ALA A 171 -33.97 29.03 9.74
C ALA A 171 -34.65 27.69 9.50
N GLU A 172 -33.80 26.67 9.36
CA GLU A 172 -34.12 25.26 9.20
C GLU A 172 -35.19 24.84 10.21
N LYS A 173 -36.35 24.49 9.66
CA LYS A 173 -37.51 23.97 10.37
C LYS A 173 -37.14 22.55 10.80
N VAL A 174 -36.85 22.36 12.08
CA VAL A 174 -36.76 21.01 12.68
C VAL A 174 -38.19 20.50 12.80
N GLU A 175 -38.72 19.95 11.71
CA GLU A 175 -39.93 19.13 11.73
C GLU A 175 -39.55 17.71 12.19
N ASP A 176 -40.40 17.15 13.04
CA ASP A 176 -40.29 15.82 13.62
C ASP A 176 -40.28 14.76 12.49
N VAL A 177 -39.10 14.27 12.12
CA VAL A 177 -38.88 13.40 10.95
C VAL A 177 -39.39 11.96 11.21
N GLU A 178 -39.73 11.61 12.45
CA GLU A 178 -40.12 10.24 12.81
C GLU A 178 -41.52 9.84 12.31
N ASP A 179 -42.45 10.78 12.08
CA ASP A 179 -43.84 10.46 11.65
C ASP A 179 -44.03 10.42 10.11
N ILE A 180 -43.02 10.81 9.33
CA ILE A 180 -43.13 10.87 7.85
C ILE A 180 -42.77 9.52 7.19
N GLU A 181 -41.99 8.67 7.87
CA GLU A 181 -41.53 7.38 7.32
C GLU A 181 -42.65 6.33 7.17
N GLU A 182 -43.74 6.43 7.94
CA GLU A 182 -44.82 5.42 7.94
C GLU A 182 -45.81 5.58 6.78
N GLY A 183 -45.77 6.70 6.05
CA GLY A 183 -46.69 7.02 4.94
C GLY A 183 -46.10 6.86 3.53
N THR A 184 -44.84 6.43 3.40
CA THR A 184 -44.22 6.30 2.08
C THR A 184 -44.32 4.86 1.58
N ASP A 185 -44.82 4.69 0.35
CA ASP A 185 -44.86 3.40 -0.35
C ASP A 185 -43.46 2.74 -0.46
N TYR A 186 -42.40 3.51 -0.22
CA TYR A 186 -41.01 3.04 -0.17
C TYR A 186 -40.75 2.02 0.95
N THR A 187 -41.36 2.19 2.13
CA THR A 187 -41.16 1.28 3.28
C THR A 187 -41.80 -0.09 3.01
N PHE A 188 -42.89 -0.12 2.26
CA PHE A 188 -43.60 -1.36 1.91
C PHE A 188 -42.96 -2.10 0.72
N SER A 189 -42.30 -1.40 -0.21
CA SER A 189 -41.68 -2.00 -1.40
C SER A 189 -40.19 -2.33 -1.27
N TYR A 190 -39.51 -1.94 -0.18
CA TYR A 190 -38.05 -2.12 -0.05
C TYR A 190 -37.58 -3.59 0.00
N PHE A 191 -38.44 -4.51 0.45
CA PHE A 191 -38.17 -5.96 0.44
C PHE A 191 -38.96 -6.73 -0.62
N ASP A 192 -39.78 -6.05 -1.43
CA ASP A 192 -40.50 -6.69 -2.53
C ASP A 192 -39.61 -6.69 -3.78
N ASN A 193 -38.94 -7.81 -4.00
CA ASN A 193 -38.07 -8.08 -5.14
C ASN A 193 -38.84 -8.26 -6.47
N GLY A 194 -40.13 -7.92 -6.53
CA GLY A 194 -40.92 -7.94 -7.75
C GLY A 194 -41.20 -9.35 -8.25
N GLU A 195 -41.22 -10.35 -7.35
CA GLU A 195 -41.48 -11.75 -7.72
C GLU A 195 -42.95 -11.97 -8.11
N ASP A 196 -43.85 -11.04 -7.80
CA ASP A 196 -45.28 -11.12 -8.14
C ASP A 196 -45.58 -10.81 -9.63
N TYR A 197 -44.59 -10.33 -10.40
CA TYR A 197 -44.75 -10.08 -11.86
C TYR A 197 -44.69 -11.35 -12.71
N LEU A 198 -44.40 -12.52 -12.13
CA LEU A 198 -44.13 -13.76 -12.85
C LEU A 198 -45.22 -14.82 -12.71
N ASP A 199 -46.25 -14.64 -11.87
CA ASP A 199 -47.23 -15.71 -11.57
C ASP A 199 -48.63 -15.51 -12.16
N GLU A 200 -48.92 -14.40 -12.86
CA GLU A 200 -50.19 -14.23 -13.56
C GLU A 200 -50.01 -13.67 -14.97
N SER A 201 -49.62 -14.52 -15.93
CA SER A 201 -50.13 -14.50 -17.33
C SER A 201 -49.53 -15.65 -18.16
N ASP A 202 -50.34 -16.70 -18.25
CA ASP A 202 -50.25 -17.85 -19.15
C ASP A 202 -50.35 -17.45 -20.64
N ASP A 203 -49.71 -18.23 -21.50
CA ASP A 203 -49.94 -18.43 -22.94
C ASP A 203 -49.93 -17.23 -23.93
N ASN A 204 -48.90 -17.19 -24.81
CA ASN A 204 -49.02 -17.43 -26.27
C ASN A 204 -47.96 -16.71 -27.15
N MET A 205 -47.47 -17.43 -28.18
CA MET A 205 -46.70 -17.02 -29.38
C MET A 205 -45.17 -17.24 -29.41
N ASP A 206 -44.80 -18.50 -29.63
CA ASP A 206 -44.21 -19.03 -30.88
C ASP A 206 -43.29 -18.15 -31.78
N GLU A 207 -42.37 -18.86 -32.44
CA GLU A 207 -41.52 -18.50 -33.59
C GLU A 207 -40.11 -17.93 -33.31
N GLY A 208 -39.14 -18.85 -33.26
CA GLY A 208 -37.71 -18.52 -33.28
C GLY A 208 -37.21 -18.08 -34.67
N PRO A 209 -36.13 -17.28 -34.77
CA PRO A 209 -35.50 -17.03 -36.05
C PRO A 209 -34.50 -18.16 -36.38
N THR A 210 -34.82 -18.88 -37.46
CA THR A 210 -33.86 -19.62 -38.27
C THR A 210 -32.95 -18.63 -39.00
N TYR A 211 -31.64 -18.69 -38.74
CA TYR A 211 -30.55 -18.42 -39.71
C TYR A 211 -29.27 -19.10 -39.25
#